data_AF-A0A1D7VVK7-F1
#
_entry.id   AF-A0A1D7VVK7-F1
#
_cell.length_a   1.000
_cell.length_b   1.000
_cell.length_c   1.000
_cell.angle_alpha   90.00
_cell.angle_beta   90.00
_cell.angle_gamma   90.00
#
_symmetry.space_group_name_H-M   'P 1'
#
loop_
_entity.id
_entity.type
_entity.pdbx_description
1 polymer ?
#
loop_
_entity_poly.entity_id
_entity_poly.type
_entity_poly.pdbx_seq_one_letter_code
_entity_poly.pdbx_strand_id
1 'polypeptide(L)'
;MAVAATIGGIGQATAAGDTYVASYFDKTCLRAEVSFKSDGEIWTISDKCEDGHAVAVQTKSPYSWTNYYRGGWANQSKTIDSSYPEGTKVTFRACAEFGQTLRCGEWATAIA
;
A
#
# COMPACT_ATOMS: atom_id res chain seq x y z
N MET A 1 -46.94 -24.98 -2.35
CA MET A 1 -45.66 -25.53 -2.84
C MET A 1 -44.62 -24.44 -2.75
N ALA A 2 -43.54 -24.72 -2.01
CA ALA A 2 -42.18 -24.14 -2.07
C ALA A 2 -41.99 -22.60 -1.93
N VAL A 3 -40.93 -22.04 -1.34
CA VAL A 3 -39.79 -22.48 -0.51
C VAL A 3 -39.23 -21.19 0.15
N ALA A 4 -38.49 -21.37 1.24
CA ALA A 4 -38.04 -20.40 2.24
C ALA A 4 -36.91 -19.40 1.85
N ALA A 5 -36.91 -18.30 2.61
CA ALA A 5 -35.82 -17.57 3.30
C ALA A 5 -34.47 -17.24 2.59
N THR A 6 -34.05 -15.98 2.75
CA THR A 6 -32.75 -15.65 3.37
C THR A 6 -32.74 -14.23 3.93
N ILE A 7 -32.39 -14.15 5.22
CA ILE A 7 -31.95 -12.96 5.95
C ILE A 7 -30.48 -12.76 5.55
N GLY A 8 -30.05 -11.53 5.27
CA GLY A 8 -28.63 -11.25 5.03
C GLY A 8 -28.41 -9.75 5.06
N GLY A 9 -27.63 -9.29 6.04
CA GLY A 9 -27.35 -7.88 6.27
C GLY A 9 -26.85 -7.18 5.02
N ILE A 10 -27.02 -5.86 5.01
CA ILE A 10 -26.29 -4.90 4.20
C ILE A 10 -24.78 -5.13 4.41
N GLY A 11 -24.23 -6.12 3.71
CA GLY A 11 -22.83 -6.16 3.36
C GLY A 11 -22.58 -4.92 2.52
N GLN A 12 -21.78 -4.01 3.06
CA GLN A 12 -21.25 -2.89 2.31
C GLN A 12 -20.49 -3.50 1.13
N ALA A 13 -21.07 -3.42 -0.07
CA ALA A 13 -20.37 -3.79 -1.28
C ALA A 13 -19.19 -2.82 -1.42
N THR A 14 -17.98 -3.28 -1.11
CA THR A 14 -16.74 -2.57 -1.44
C THR A 14 -16.69 -2.50 -2.97
N ALA A 15 -16.65 -1.28 -3.53
CA ALA A 15 -16.51 -1.12 -4.96
C ALA A 15 -15.13 -1.65 -5.39
N ALA A 16 -15.11 -2.51 -6.41
CA ALA A 16 -13.87 -2.91 -7.07
C ALA A 16 -13.21 -1.65 -7.69
N GLY A 17 -11.96 -1.36 -7.34
CA GLY A 17 -11.17 -0.33 -8.01
C GLY A 17 -10.52 0.75 -7.12
N ASP A 18 -10.69 0.70 -5.80
CA ASP A 18 -10.10 1.70 -4.92
C ASP A 18 -8.56 1.64 -4.92
N THR A 19 -7.93 2.79 -5.16
CA THR A 19 -6.49 2.96 -5.01
C THR A 19 -6.21 3.76 -3.74
N TYR A 20 -5.47 3.17 -2.83
CA TYR A 20 -5.07 3.77 -1.56
C TYR A 20 -3.62 4.22 -1.65
N VAL A 21 -3.31 5.42 -1.16
CA VAL A 21 -1.96 6.00 -1.25
C VAL A 21 -1.45 6.35 0.14
N ALA A 22 -0.19 6.01 0.41
CA ALA A 22 0.58 6.46 1.56
C ALA A 22 1.83 7.16 1.07
N SER A 23 2.25 8.21 1.78
CA SER A 23 3.38 9.04 1.38
C SER A 23 4.29 9.33 2.57
N TYR A 24 5.59 9.44 2.30
CA TYR A 24 6.57 9.98 3.23
C TYR A 24 7.22 11.22 2.63
N PHE A 25 6.91 12.35 3.24
CA PHE A 25 7.56 13.63 2.97
C PHE A 25 8.67 13.84 4.00
N ASP A 26 9.87 14.14 3.51
CA ASP A 26 10.90 14.78 4.32
C ASP A 26 10.81 16.31 4.13
N LYS A 27 11.58 17.08 4.89
CA LYS A 27 11.55 18.55 4.92
C LYS A 27 11.71 19.21 3.54
N THR A 28 12.30 18.51 2.57
CA THR A 28 12.70 19.07 1.27
C THR A 28 11.96 18.47 0.07
N CYS A 29 11.37 17.28 0.20
CA CYS A 29 10.71 16.60 -0.93
C CYS A 29 9.77 15.47 -0.46
N LEU A 30 8.83 15.10 -1.35
CA LEU A 30 8.18 13.79 -1.31
C LEU A 30 9.25 12.75 -1.64
N ARG A 31 9.60 11.89 -0.69
CA ARG A 31 10.63 10.86 -0.90
C ARG A 31 10.03 9.55 -1.39
N ALA A 32 9.04 9.07 -0.66
CA ALA A 32 8.41 7.78 -0.95
C ALA A 32 6.91 7.95 -1.11
N GLU A 33 6.35 7.30 -2.13
CA GLU A 33 4.92 7.13 -2.31
C GLU A 33 4.63 5.65 -2.55
N VAL A 34 3.66 5.11 -1.82
CA VAL A 34 3.19 3.74 -1.98
C VAL A 34 1.72 3.80 -2.32
N SER A 35 1.33 3.18 -3.43
CA SER A 35 -0.07 2.94 -3.75
C SER A 35 -0.41 1.47 -3.68
N PHE A 36 -1.66 1.18 -3.28
CA PHE A 36 -2.25 -0.15 -3.30
C PHE A 36 -3.57 -0.07 -4.05
N LYS A 37 -3.67 -0.81 -5.17
CA LYS A 37 -4.91 -0.98 -5.92
C LYS A 37 -5.59 -2.25 -5.44
N SER A 38 -6.77 -2.15 -4.83
CA SER A 38 -7.50 -3.33 -4.35
C SER A 38 -7.90 -4.24 -5.52
N ASP A 39 -8.34 -3.65 -6.63
CA ASP A 39 -8.61 -4.37 -7.87
C ASP A 39 -7.31 -4.85 -8.54
N GLY A 40 -7.05 -6.15 -8.45
CA GLY A 40 -5.81 -6.79 -8.90
C GLY A 40 -4.70 -6.81 -7.86
N GLU A 41 -4.93 -6.23 -6.68
CA GLU A 41 -4.07 -6.36 -5.49
C GLU A 41 -2.61 -5.95 -5.73
N ILE A 42 -2.44 -4.84 -6.46
CA ILE A 42 -1.13 -4.37 -6.95
C ILE A 42 -0.60 -3.27 -6.04
N TRP A 43 0.61 -3.48 -5.53
CA TRP A 43 1.39 -2.44 -4.85
C TRP A 43 2.27 -1.70 -5.84
N THR A 44 2.38 -0.38 -5.72
CA THR A 44 3.38 0.42 -6.42
C THR A 44 4.18 1.20 -5.41
N ILE A 45 5.49 0.98 -5.37
CA ILE A 45 6.43 1.75 -4.55
C ILE A 45 7.13 2.72 -5.49
N SER A 46 7.02 4.01 -5.23
CA SER A 46 7.62 5.06 -6.03
C SER A 46 8.65 5.84 -5.22
N ASP A 47 9.83 5.95 -5.80
CA ASP A 47 10.86 6.89 -5.37
C ASP A 47 10.63 8.21 -6.08
N LYS A 48 10.40 9.28 -5.33
CA LYS A 48 9.98 10.58 -5.85
C LYS A 48 11.05 11.66 -5.71
N CYS A 49 12.16 11.38 -5.00
CA CYS A 49 13.20 12.37 -4.73
C CYS A 49 14.55 11.90 -5.25
N GLU A 50 15.28 12.77 -5.96
CA GLU A 50 16.61 12.43 -6.49
C GLU A 50 17.66 12.64 -5.40
N ASP A 51 17.73 11.70 -4.46
CA ASP A 51 18.59 11.82 -3.28
C ASP A 51 19.43 10.56 -3.00
N GLY A 52 19.25 9.52 -3.82
CA GLY A 52 20.00 8.26 -3.72
C GLY A 52 19.61 7.38 -2.54
N HIS A 53 18.51 7.70 -1.86
CA HIS A 53 17.97 6.88 -0.78
C HIS A 53 17.07 5.77 -1.33
N ALA A 54 17.05 4.62 -0.64
CA ALA A 54 16.04 3.62 -0.95
C ALA A 54 14.70 4.03 -0.33
N VAL A 55 13.60 3.71 -1.02
CA VAL A 55 12.25 3.81 -0.50
C VAL A 55 11.72 2.43 -0.16
N ALA A 56 10.69 2.35 0.67
CA ALA A 56 10.08 1.09 1.02
C ALA A 56 8.58 1.24 1.29
N VAL A 57 7.85 0.16 1.06
CA VAL A 57 6.56 -0.06 1.71
C VAL A 57 6.78 -0.92 2.95
N GLN A 58 6.11 -0.56 4.03
CA GLN A 58 5.97 -1.40 5.19
C GLN A 58 4.49 -1.68 5.44
N THR A 59 4.14 -2.94 5.59
CA THR A 59 2.80 -3.39 5.96
C THR A 59 2.79 -3.93 7.38
N LYS A 60 1.60 -3.97 7.99
CA LYS A 60 1.36 -4.64 9.27
C LYS A 60 0.17 -5.59 9.16
N SER A 61 -0.06 -6.35 10.23
CA SER A 61 -1.10 -7.36 10.42
C SER A 61 -2.38 -7.16 9.58
N PRO A 62 -2.92 -8.24 8.97
CA PRO A 62 -2.51 -9.64 9.16
C PRO A 62 -1.27 -10.07 8.35
N TYR A 63 -0.86 -9.28 7.35
CA TYR A 63 0.28 -9.60 6.47
C TYR A 63 1.41 -8.57 6.64
N SER A 64 2.28 -8.81 7.62
CA SER A 64 3.42 -7.93 7.92
C SER A 64 4.62 -8.27 7.04
N TRP A 65 5.05 -7.31 6.22
CA TRP A 65 6.26 -7.40 5.42
C TRP A 65 6.83 -6.01 5.15
N THR A 66 8.05 -5.95 4.65
CA THR A 66 8.67 -4.69 4.20
C THR A 66 9.40 -4.99 2.90
N ASN A 67 9.17 -4.18 1.87
CA ASN A 67 9.85 -4.34 0.58
C ASN A 67 10.52 -3.03 0.21
N TYR A 68 11.81 -3.12 -0.07
CA TYR A 68 12.66 -1.99 -0.41
C TYR A 68 12.75 -1.85 -1.92
N TYR A 69 12.84 -0.62 -2.36
CA TYR A 69 13.07 -0.24 -3.73
C TYR A 69 14.08 0.91 -3.76
N ARG A 70 15.17 0.74 -4.50
CA ARG A 70 16.14 1.80 -4.76
C ARG A 70 15.99 2.19 -6.23
N GLY A 71 15.36 3.34 -6.46
CA GLY A 71 15.36 3.95 -7.79
C GLY A 71 16.79 4.36 -8.14
N GLY A 72 17.19 4.19 -9.40
CA GLY A 72 18.44 4.79 -9.88
C GLY A 72 18.34 6.32 -10.01
N TRP A 73 17.11 6.84 -10.10
CA TRP A 73 16.75 8.24 -10.40
C TRP A 73 15.39 8.56 -9.78
N ALA A 74 15.03 9.85 -9.66
CA ALA A 74 13.70 10.25 -9.20
C ALA A 74 12.57 9.79 -10.13
N ASN A 75 11.37 9.65 -9.57
CA ASN A 75 10.13 9.23 -10.23
C ASN A 75 10.18 7.83 -10.85
N GLN A 76 11.00 6.96 -10.25
CA GLN A 76 11.04 5.55 -10.61
C GLN A 76 10.12 4.75 -9.69
N SER A 77 9.53 3.68 -10.21
CA SER A 77 8.58 2.87 -9.45
C SER A 77 8.76 1.38 -9.67
N LYS A 78 8.44 0.60 -8.64
CA LYS A 78 8.36 -0.86 -8.70
C LYS A 78 6.96 -1.31 -8.35
N THR A 79 6.39 -2.18 -9.18
CA THR A 79 5.13 -2.86 -8.88
C THR A 79 5.38 -4.20 -8.22
N ILE A 80 4.47 -4.61 -7.34
CA ILE A 80 4.47 -5.91 -6.69
C ILE A 80 3.04 -6.42 -6.69
N ASP A 81 2.81 -7.53 -7.39
CA ASP A 81 1.56 -8.26 -7.33
C ASP A 81 1.46 -8.98 -5.98
N SER A 82 0.29 -8.93 -5.37
CA SER A 82 -0.03 -9.67 -4.16
C SER A 82 -1.35 -10.38 -4.34
N SER A 83 -1.67 -11.29 -3.43
CA SER A 83 -3.02 -11.79 -3.33
C SER A 83 -3.43 -11.96 -1.88
N TYR A 84 -4.55 -11.34 -1.53
CA TYR A 84 -5.16 -11.33 -0.22
C TYR A 84 -6.56 -11.95 -0.32
N PRO A 85 -7.03 -12.59 0.77
CA PRO A 85 -8.43 -12.98 0.86
C PRO A 85 -9.34 -11.76 0.73
N GLU A 86 -10.49 -11.91 0.07
CA GLU A 86 -11.46 -10.81 -0.09
C GLU A 86 -11.86 -10.20 1.26
N GLY A 87 -11.91 -8.86 1.31
CA GLY A 87 -12.25 -8.11 2.52
C GLY A 87 -11.09 -7.98 3.51
N THR A 88 -9.87 -8.38 3.13
CA THR A 88 -8.70 -8.24 3.98
C THR A 88 -8.38 -6.77 4.20
N LYS A 89 -8.28 -6.37 5.48
CA LYS A 89 -7.77 -5.05 5.84
C LYS A 89 -6.25 -5.06 5.82
N VAL A 90 -5.66 -4.38 4.84
CA VAL A 90 -4.20 -4.21 4.77
C VAL A 90 -3.85 -2.82 5.28
N THR A 91 -2.95 -2.75 6.25
CA THR A 91 -2.44 -1.47 6.74
C THR A 91 -0.99 -1.31 6.35
N PHE A 92 -0.66 -0.19 5.74
CA PHE A 92 0.64 0.06 5.12
C PHE A 92 1.10 1.50 5.28
N ARG A 93 2.38 1.76 5.07
CA ARG A 93 2.96 3.10 5.02
C ARG A 93 4.14 3.15 4.05
N ALA A 94 4.39 4.34 3.53
CA ALA A 94 5.59 4.63 2.76
C ALA A 94 6.73 5.01 3.69
N CYS A 95 7.94 4.56 3.36
CA CYS A 95 9.16 4.81 4.12
C CYS A 95 10.33 5.15 3.20
N ALA A 96 11.34 5.82 3.74
CA ALA A 96 12.64 6.02 3.11
C ALA A 96 13.78 5.62 4.05
N GLU A 97 14.82 5.01 3.47
CA GLU A 97 16.03 4.54 4.14
C GLU A 97 17.08 5.64 4.21
N PHE A 98 17.49 6.00 5.41
CA PHE A 98 18.59 6.93 5.68
C PHE A 98 19.71 6.17 6.37
N GLY A 99 20.63 5.61 5.59
CA GLY A 99 21.67 4.72 6.10
C GLY A 99 21.05 3.46 6.70
N GLN A 100 21.11 3.32 8.02
CA GLN A 100 20.50 2.19 8.76
C GLN A 100 19.15 2.52 9.40
N THR A 101 18.62 3.74 9.19
CA THR A 101 17.37 4.18 9.79
C THR A 101 16.26 4.24 8.76
N LEU A 102 15.13 3.60 9.06
CA LEU A 102 13.91 3.71 8.27
C LEU A 102 13.03 4.84 8.81
N ARG A 103 12.76 5.86 7.99
CA ARG A 103 11.83 6.95 8.33
C ARG A 103 10.55 6.78 7.53
N CYS A 104 9.40 6.85 8.18
CA CYS A 104 8.14 6.50 7.56
C CYS A 104 7.08 7.59 7.75
N GLY A 105 6.17 7.65 6.80
CA GLY A 105 4.96 8.45 6.90
C GLY A 105 3.90 7.80 7.78
N GLU A 106 2.70 8.37 7.73
CA GLU A 106 1.54 7.85 8.45
C GLU A 106 1.07 6.52 7.88
N TRP A 107 0.35 5.76 8.71
CA TRP A 107 -0.29 4.52 8.30
C TRP A 107 -1.56 4.80 7.52
N ALA A 108 -1.69 4.19 6.35
CA ALA A 108 -2.92 4.08 5.58
C ALA A 108 -3.50 2.67 5.70
N THR A 109 -4.83 2.56 5.66
CA THR A 109 -5.52 1.27 5.65
C THR A 109 -6.35 1.15 4.39
N ALA A 110 -6.21 0.02 3.72
CA ALA A 110 -6.96 -0.38 2.54
C ALA A 110 -7.76 -1.66 2.82
N ILE A 111 -8.79 -1.88 2.01
CA ILE A 111 -9.48 -3.16 1.92
C ILE A 111 -9.09 -3.76 0.58
N ALA A 112 -8.51 -4.97 0.62
CA ALA A 112 -8.29 -5.81 -0.55
C ALA A 112 -9.60 -6.52 -0.93
#